data_AF-A0A2H3D857-F1
#
_entry.id   AF-A0A2H3D857-F1
#
_cell.length_a   1.000
_cell.length_b   1.000
_cell.length_c   1.000
_cell.angle_alpha   90.00
_cell.angle_beta   90.00
_cell.angle_gamma   90.00
#
_symmetry.space_group_name_H-M   'P 1'
#
loop_
_entity.id
_entity.type
_entity.pdbx_description
1 polymer ?
#
loop_
_entity_poly.entity_id
_entity_poly.type
_entity_poly.pdbx_seq_one_letter_code
_entity_poly.pdbx_strand_id
1 'polypeptide(L)'
;EETLIDFWELLGEHSGDNMADAVWETLKVFGLIGQIMAFVMDNMMNNDTIIDAMKQKYFLEGIEFSTHESCLHCMPHTVHLAAIKV
;
A
#
# COMPACT_ATOMS: atom_id res chain seq x y z
N GLU A 1 1.45 2.39 20.34
CA GLU A 1 2.73 2.99 19.95
C GLU A 1 2.95 2.71 18.48
N GLU A 2 3.46 3.67 17.72
CA GLU A 2 3.70 3.53 16.28
C GLU A 2 5.21 3.30 16.05
N THR A 3 5.57 2.51 15.05
CA THR A 3 6.97 2.20 14.73
C THR A 3 7.19 2.29 13.22
N LEU A 4 8.18 3.07 12.81
CA LEU A 4 8.62 3.10 11.42
C LEU A 4 9.35 1.78 11.11
N ILE A 5 8.79 1.00 10.19
CA ILE A 5 9.36 -0.29 9.80
C ILE A 5 10.46 -0.11 8.75
N ASP A 6 10.24 0.75 7.76
CA ASP A 6 11.18 0.97 6.67
C ASP A 6 10.95 2.32 5.98
N PHE A 7 11.97 2.79 5.26
CA PHE A 7 11.90 3.97 4.40
C PHE A 7 12.78 3.76 3.17
N TRP A 8 12.14 3.46 2.04
CA TRP A 8 12.82 3.16 0.79
C TRP A 8 12.97 4.37 -0.12
N GLU A 9 14.16 4.54 -0.69
CA GLU A 9 14.32 5.30 -1.92
C GLU A 9 13.86 4.43 -3.09
N LEU A 10 12.82 4.87 -3.79
CA LEU A 10 12.32 4.16 -4.96
C LEU A 10 13.15 4.53 -6.19
N LEU A 11 13.86 3.55 -6.77
CA LEU A 11 14.62 3.74 -7.99
C LEU A 11 13.78 3.41 -9.22
N GLY A 12 13.89 4.24 -10.27
CA GLY A 12 13.16 4.03 -11.52
C GLY A 12 11.78 4.71 -11.54
N GLU A 13 10.85 4.16 -12.32
CA GLU A 13 9.49 4.71 -12.44
C GLU A 13 8.68 4.41 -11.17
N HIS A 14 7.90 5.38 -10.72
CA HIS A 14 6.99 5.23 -9.58
C HIS A 14 5.68 4.54 -10.02
N SER A 15 5.81 3.38 -10.67
CA SER A 15 4.69 2.53 -11.06
C SER A 15 4.15 1.74 -9.86
N GLY A 16 2.89 1.29 -9.94
CA GLY A 16 2.28 0.45 -8.91
C GLY A 16 3.08 -0.81 -8.63
N ASP A 17 3.60 -1.48 -9.68
CA ASP A 17 4.42 -2.68 -9.54
C ASP A 17 5.72 -2.42 -8.78
N ASN A 18 6.44 -1.35 -9.12
CA ASN A 18 7.71 -1.02 -8.49
C ASN A 18 7.51 -0.64 -7.01
N MET A 19 6.47 0.14 -6.71
CA MET A 19 6.12 0.46 -5.33
C MET A 19 5.69 -0.79 -4.54
N ALA A 20 4.92 -1.68 -5.16
CA ALA A 20 4.49 -2.93 -4.55
C ALA A 20 5.68 -3.87 -4.28
N ASP A 21 6.66 -3.94 -5.20
CA ASP A 21 7.90 -4.68 -5.00
C ASP A 21 8.65 -4.16 -3.77
N ALA A 22 8.86 -2.84 -3.67
CA ALA A 22 9.52 -2.23 -2.51
C ALA A 22 8.82 -2.58 -1.18
N VAL A 23 7.50 -2.40 -1.10
CA VAL A 23 6.72 -2.76 0.10
C VAL A 23 6.81 -4.26 0.39
N TRP A 24 6.71 -5.10 -0.64
CA TRP A 24 6.75 -6.56 -0.48
C TRP A 24 8.10 -7.06 0.04
N GLU A 25 9.21 -6.49 -0.42
CA GLU A 25 10.54 -6.82 0.10
C GLU A 25 10.65 -6.48 1.60
N THR A 26 10.15 -5.30 2.02
CA THR A 26 10.07 -4.96 3.45
C THR A 26 9.23 -6.01 4.20
N LEU A 27 8.03 -6.35 3.73
CA LEU A 27 7.17 -7.33 4.41
C LEU A 27 7.85 -8.71 4.54
N LYS A 28 8.59 -9.15 3.51
CA LYS A 28 9.39 -10.39 3.56
C LYS A 28 10.48 -10.32 4.62
N VAL A 29 11.27 -9.26 4.62
CA VAL A 29 12.41 -9.10 5.55
C VAL A 29 11.95 -9.16 7.00
N PHE A 30 10.80 -8.58 7.31
CA PHE A 30 10.24 -8.57 8.66
C PHE A 30 9.29 -9.74 8.98
N GLY A 31 9.05 -10.65 8.02
CA GLY A 31 8.14 -11.79 8.22
C GLY A 31 6.68 -11.39 8.42
N LEU A 32 6.26 -10.27 7.82
CA LEU A 32 4.93 -9.66 7.97
C LEU A 32 3.94 -10.07 6.86
N ILE A 33 4.36 -10.89 5.90
CA ILE A 33 3.45 -11.43 4.88
C ILE A 33 2.31 -12.20 5.57
N GLY A 34 1.07 -11.86 5.21
CA GLY A 34 -0.13 -12.45 5.79
C GLY A 34 -0.51 -11.90 7.17
N GLN A 35 0.24 -10.93 7.70
CA GLN A 35 -0.07 -10.24 8.96
C GLN A 35 -0.62 -8.83 8.75
N ILE A 36 -0.61 -8.33 7.50
CA ILE A 36 -1.12 -7.01 7.16
C ILE A 36 -2.64 -7.06 7.04
N MET A 37 -3.33 -6.28 7.86
CA MET A 37 -4.79 -6.14 7.83
C MET A 37 -5.26 -5.12 6.79
N ALA A 38 -4.55 -4.00 6.66
CA ALA A 38 -4.93 -2.93 5.75
C ALA A 38 -3.74 -2.04 5.35
N PHE A 39 -3.84 -1.44 4.17
CA PHE A 39 -2.99 -0.37 3.67
C PHE A 39 -3.75 0.95 3.77
N VAL A 40 -3.09 1.98 4.33
CA VAL A 40 -3.60 3.35 4.33
C VAL A 40 -2.69 4.18 3.44
N MET A 41 -3.23 4.73 2.36
CA MET A 41 -2.46 5.50 1.37
C MET A 41 -3.22 6.79 1.01
N ASP A 42 -2.55 7.76 0.40
CA ASP A 42 -3.22 8.97 -0.09
C ASP A 42 -4.23 8.68 -1.23
N ASN A 43 -4.96 9.68 -1.70
CA ASN A 43 -6.02 9.46 -2.71
C ASN A 43 -5.49 9.77 -4.12
N MET A 44 -4.44 9.09 -4.55
CA MET A 44 -3.80 9.25 -5.85
C MET A 44 -4.07 8.03 -6.74
N MET A 45 -4.29 8.22 -8.05
CA MET A 45 -4.68 7.13 -8.98
C MET A 45 -3.67 5.98 -9.07
N ASN A 46 -2.39 6.22 -8.76
CA ASN A 46 -1.37 5.16 -8.72
C ASN A 46 -1.57 4.19 -7.53
N ASN A 47 -2.37 4.57 -6.53
CA ASN A 47 -2.68 3.70 -5.39
C ASN A 47 -3.66 2.59 -5.75
N ASP A 48 -4.40 2.69 -6.85
CA ASP A 48 -5.15 1.55 -7.37
C ASP A 48 -4.17 0.50 -7.94
N THR A 49 -3.15 0.96 -8.67
CA THR A 49 -2.18 0.06 -9.33
C THR A 49 -1.26 -0.68 -8.34
N ILE A 50 -0.86 -0.04 -7.23
CA ILE A 50 -0.07 -0.72 -6.19
C ILE A 50 -0.89 -1.82 -5.50
N ILE A 51 -2.19 -1.59 -5.26
CA ILE A 51 -3.06 -2.57 -4.62
C ILE A 51 -3.30 -3.77 -5.52
N ASP A 52 -3.51 -3.55 -6.82
CA ASP A 52 -3.62 -4.64 -7.78
C ASP A 52 -2.33 -5.48 -7.83
N ALA A 53 -1.16 -4.85 -7.83
CA ALA A 53 0.13 -5.53 -7.78
C ALA A 53 0.31 -6.32 -6.47
N MET A 54 -0.04 -5.73 -5.32
CA MET A 54 0.01 -6.41 -4.02
C MET A 54 -0.94 -7.61 -3.96
N LYS A 55 -2.15 -7.48 -4.51
CA LYS A 55 -3.12 -8.58 -4.60
C LYS A 55 -2.56 -9.77 -5.38
N GLN A 56 -1.86 -9.52 -6.50
CA GLN A 56 -1.21 -10.58 -7.25
C GLN A 56 -0.13 -11.29 -6.41
N LYS A 57 0.66 -10.55 -5.63
CA LYS A 57 1.68 -11.12 -4.75
C LYS A 57 1.07 -12.01 -3.67
N TYR A 58 0.03 -11.53 -2.98
CA TYR A 58 -0.69 -12.36 -2.00
C TYR A 58 -1.30 -13.61 -2.63
N PHE A 59 -1.89 -13.49 -3.82
CA PHE A 59 -2.44 -14.63 -4.56
C PHE A 59 -1.37 -15.68 -4.88
N LEU A 60 -0.16 -15.25 -5.29
CA LEU A 60 0.96 -16.15 -5.58
C LEU A 60 1.48 -16.89 -4.33
N GLU A 61 1.38 -16.27 -3.15
CA GLU A 61 1.67 -16.93 -1.87
C GLU A 61 0.52 -17.78 -1.33
N GLY A 62 -0.63 -17.83 -2.04
CA GLY A 62 -1.81 -18.57 -1.60
C GLY A 62 -2.53 -17.95 -0.40
N ILE A 63 -2.37 -16.63 -0.20
CA ILE A 63 -2.97 -15.88 0.91
C ILE A 63 -4.19 -15.12 0.38
N GLU A 64 -5.31 -15.23 1.09
CA GLU A 64 -6.52 -14.47 0.78
C GLU A 64 -6.32 -13.00 1.16
N PHE A 65 -6.53 -12.09 0.20
CA PHE A 65 -6.41 -10.65 0.40
C PHE A 65 -7.57 -9.92 -0.29
N SER A 66 -8.43 -9.27 0.51
CA SER A 66 -9.58 -8.51 0.03
C SER A 66 -9.20 -7.03 -0.11
N THR A 67 -9.11 -6.55 -1.35
CA THR A 67 -8.76 -5.15 -1.63
C THR A 67 -9.80 -4.17 -1.08
N HIS A 68 -11.09 -4.54 -1.11
CA HIS A 68 -12.18 -3.69 -0.61
C HIS A 68 -12.12 -3.49 0.91
N GLU A 69 -11.69 -4.52 1.66
CA GLU A 69 -11.66 -4.47 3.13
C GLU A 69 -10.30 -4.02 3.67
N SER A 70 -9.25 -4.13 2.85
CA SER A 70 -7.85 -3.93 3.27
C SER A 70 -7.23 -2.64 2.70
N CYS A 71 -8.01 -1.77 2.06
CA CYS A 71 -7.49 -0.50 1.50
C CYS A 71 -8.31 0.68 2.01
N LEU A 72 -7.61 1.62 2.66
CA LEU A 72 -8.20 2.81 3.27
C LEU A 72 -7.54 4.06 2.71
N HIS A 73 -8.31 5.13 2.58
CA HIS A 73 -7.77 6.45 2.22
C HIS A 73 -7.18 7.16 3.44
N CYS A 74 -6.11 7.90 3.20
CA CYS A 74 -5.46 8.74 4.20
C CYS A 74 -6.41 9.82 4.69
N MET A 75 -6.78 9.75 5.97
CA MET A 75 -7.71 10.68 6.61
C MET A 75 -7.31 12.16 6.43
N PRO A 76 -6.05 12.57 6.69
CA PRO A 76 -5.60 13.93 6.39
C PRO A 76 -5.85 14.39 4.96
N HIS A 77 -5.62 13.51 3.97
CA HIS A 77 -5.83 13.84 2.56
C HIS A 77 -7.32 14.00 2.25
N THR A 78 -8.18 13.12 2.76
CA THR A 78 -9.64 13.23 2.64
C THR A 78 -10.16 14.54 3.24
N VAL A 79 -9.69 14.92 4.43
CA VAL A 79 -10.08 16.19 5.07
C VAL A 79 -9.60 17.39 4.25
N HIS A 80 -8.37 17.34 3.73
CA HIS A 80 -7.83 18.39 2.87
C HIS A 80 -8.68 18.58 1.61
N LEU A 81 -9.02 17.50 0.91
CA LEU A 81 -9.89 17.54 -0.27
C LEU A 81 -11.29 18.11 0.06
N ALA A 82 -11.88 17.73 1.19
CA ALA A 82 -13.18 18.25 1.62
C ALA A 82 -13.14 19.75 1.98
N ALA A 83 -12.00 20.24 2.46
CA ALA A 83 -11.82 21.64 2.85
C ALA A 83 -11.42 22.55 1.67
N ILE A 84 -10.85 21.99 0.59
CA ILE A 84 -10.62 22.73 -0.66
C ILE A 84 -11.99 23.12 -1.23
N LYS A 85 -12.31 24.42 -1.19
CA LYS A 85 -13.43 24.98 -1.95
C LYS A 85 -13.06 24.97 -3.43
N VAL A 86 -13.84 24.22 -4.21
CA VAL A 86 -13.88 24.33 -5.67
C VAL A 86 -14.52 25.66 -6.08
#